data_AF-A0A948T199-F1
#
_entry.id   AF-A0A948T199-F1
#
_cell.length_a   1.000
_cell.length_b   1.000
_cell.length_c   1.000
_cell.angle_alpha   90.00
_cell.angle_beta   90.00
_cell.angle_gamma   90.00
#
_symmetry.space_group_name_H-M   'P 1'
#
loop_
_entity.id
_entity.type
_entity.pdbx_description
1 polymer ?
#
loop_
_entity_poly.entity_id
_entity_poly.type
_entity_poly.pdbx_seq_one_letter_code
_entity_poly.pdbx_strand_id
1 'polypeptide(L)'
;MTGVESDPEGAVNAVLRYNNEKAGIAMKKDARQLWVPVNSFEDELTKKKPAGVVRLAALGDSCTMGCTGTSKTYPGIMQEILNTGRARYEVLNAGVGSHSSYQGLQRLRHTVMPYRPDILTVYFGWNDHWITNVPDKEVRLKNPQVTAFLNFLERFRTYQAYHYLISRIRGSSKNAEVPAGGESGNLNWAKLRVSAEDYAANLNAMIDLAQKEGIKILLVTAPYDAAGFQPFSNFPFPREALVEVHENYLNVVRLTAALRSVPILDLAQEITQGTPEPVFSQDGIHFNPWGCRYIAERFVSKLSELGWTV
;
A
#
# COMPACT_ATOMS: atom_id res chain seq x y z
N MET A 1 -6.10 -1.17 38.89
CA MET A 1 -6.21 -2.40 38.09
C MET A 1 -7.64 -2.50 37.58
N THR A 2 -7.88 -2.01 36.38
CA THR A 2 -9.16 -2.10 35.69
C THR A 2 -8.86 -2.82 34.38
N GLY A 3 -9.40 -4.02 34.24
CA GLY A 3 -9.14 -4.91 33.11
C GLY A 3 -9.53 -4.24 31.80
N VAL A 4 -8.62 -4.27 30.83
CA VAL A 4 -8.95 -3.98 29.45
C VAL A 4 -9.87 -5.11 29.00
N GLU A 5 -11.16 -4.81 28.85
CA GLU A 5 -12.11 -5.71 28.20
C GLU A 5 -11.56 -6.07 26.82
N SER A 6 -11.42 -7.36 26.57
CA SER A 6 -11.04 -7.88 25.26
C SER A 6 -12.12 -7.48 24.26
N ASP A 7 -11.83 -6.50 23.40
CA ASP A 7 -12.69 -6.09 22.29
C ASP A 7 -12.79 -7.25 21.28
N PRO A 8 -13.90 -8.00 21.26
CA PRO A 8 -14.08 -9.11 20.34
C PRO A 8 -14.28 -8.63 18.90
N GLU A 9 -14.63 -7.34 18.68
CA GLU A 9 -14.80 -6.76 17.35
C GLU A 9 -13.47 -6.55 16.63
N GLY A 10 -12.39 -6.22 17.36
CA GLY A 10 -11.05 -6.07 16.80
C GLY A 10 -10.48 -7.35 16.16
N ALA A 11 -10.70 -8.51 16.80
CA ALA A 11 -10.30 -9.82 16.26
C ALA A 11 -11.21 -10.29 15.12
N VAL A 12 -12.50 -9.97 15.20
CA VAL A 12 -13.48 -10.17 14.13
C VAL A 12 -13.10 -9.36 12.89
N ASN A 13 -12.61 -8.12 13.06
CA ASN A 13 -12.13 -7.29 11.96
C ASN A 13 -10.82 -7.79 11.32
N ALA A 14 -9.92 -8.45 12.07
CA ALA A 14 -8.69 -9.02 11.50
C ALA A 14 -8.94 -10.20 10.56
N VAL A 15 -10.00 -10.97 10.81
CA VAL A 15 -10.46 -12.08 9.96
C VAL A 15 -11.43 -11.60 8.86
N LEU A 16 -12.25 -10.58 9.15
CA LEU A 16 -13.17 -9.93 8.20
C LEU A 16 -12.52 -8.83 7.34
N ARG A 17 -11.21 -8.58 7.46
CA ARG A 17 -10.41 -7.73 6.55
C ARG A 17 -10.49 -8.14 5.06
N TYR A 18 -11.19 -9.23 4.76
CA TYR A 18 -11.14 -9.94 3.49
C TYR A 18 -12.51 -10.19 2.83
N ASN A 19 -13.55 -9.50 3.27
CA ASN A 19 -14.77 -9.29 2.48
C ASN A 19 -15.37 -7.93 2.85
N ASN A 20 -14.74 -6.86 2.38
CA ASN A 20 -15.15 -5.50 2.74
C ASN A 20 -16.32 -5.05 1.86
N GLU A 21 -17.51 -5.62 2.07
CA GLU A 21 -18.76 -5.10 1.52
C GLU A 21 -18.98 -3.63 1.95
N LYS A 22 -18.31 -3.16 3.01
CA LYS A 22 -18.33 -1.76 3.47
C LYS A 22 -17.34 -0.82 2.77
N ALA A 23 -16.35 -1.33 2.02
CA ALA A 23 -15.42 -0.50 1.23
C ALA A 23 -15.64 -0.58 -0.29
N GLY A 24 -16.64 -1.33 -0.76
CA GLY A 24 -17.04 -1.35 -2.17
C GLY A 24 -16.05 -1.97 -3.17
N ILE A 25 -14.86 -2.39 -2.74
CA ILE A 25 -13.84 -3.01 -3.61
C ILE A 25 -13.72 -4.50 -3.26
N ALA A 26 -14.27 -5.36 -4.11
CA ALA A 26 -14.09 -6.79 -4.00
C ALA A 26 -12.62 -7.17 -4.27
N MET A 27 -12.10 -8.19 -3.58
CA MET A 27 -10.69 -8.62 -3.68
C MET A 27 -10.61 -10.09 -4.10
N LYS A 28 -9.59 -10.46 -4.88
CA LYS A 28 -9.28 -11.84 -5.27
C LYS A 28 -7.79 -12.15 -5.05
N LYS A 29 -7.44 -13.42 -4.87
CA LYS A 29 -6.03 -13.85 -4.90
C LYS A 29 -5.58 -14.11 -6.33
N ASP A 30 -4.44 -13.55 -6.70
CA ASP A 30 -3.79 -13.85 -7.97
C ASP A 30 -3.08 -15.21 -7.95
N ALA A 31 -2.44 -15.60 -9.06
CA ALA A 31 -1.74 -16.88 -9.18
C ALA A 31 -0.59 -17.07 -8.17
N ARG A 32 -0.13 -15.98 -7.54
CA ARG A 32 0.93 -15.94 -6.53
C ARG A 32 0.34 -15.67 -5.15
N GLN A 33 -0.97 -15.84 -4.97
CA GLN A 33 -1.69 -15.66 -3.71
C GLN A 33 -1.66 -14.24 -3.13
N LEU A 34 -1.23 -13.25 -3.92
CA LEU A 34 -1.33 -11.86 -3.53
C LEU A 34 -2.77 -11.41 -3.74
N TRP A 35 -3.31 -10.69 -2.75
CA TRP A 35 -4.61 -10.07 -2.90
C TRP A 35 -4.52 -8.97 -3.94
N VAL A 36 -5.54 -8.85 -4.78
CA VAL A 36 -5.67 -7.79 -5.79
C VAL A 36 -7.13 -7.38 -5.91
N PRO A 37 -7.42 -6.11 -6.25
CA PRO A 37 -8.79 -5.68 -6.53
C PRO A 37 -9.43 -6.45 -7.69
N VAL A 38 -10.71 -6.77 -7.53
CA VAL A 38 -11.61 -7.17 -8.61
C VAL A 38 -12.01 -5.89 -9.34
N ASN A 39 -11.99 -5.88 -10.68
CA ASN A 39 -12.13 -4.68 -11.51
C ASN A 39 -10.96 -3.70 -11.30
N SER A 40 -9.75 -4.21 -11.53
CA SER A 40 -8.53 -3.41 -11.53
C SER A 40 -8.18 -2.96 -12.94
N PHE A 41 -7.10 -2.17 -13.12
CA PHE A 41 -6.64 -1.77 -14.45
C PHE A 41 -6.40 -2.98 -15.38
N GLU A 42 -6.13 -4.15 -14.80
CA GLU A 42 -5.99 -5.41 -15.53
C GLU A 42 -7.24 -5.80 -16.33
N ASP A 43 -8.43 -5.41 -15.85
CA ASP A 43 -9.73 -5.70 -16.47
C ASP A 43 -10.15 -4.59 -17.45
N GLU A 44 -9.59 -3.38 -17.33
CA GLU A 44 -9.95 -2.19 -18.13
C GLU A 44 -9.01 -1.93 -19.31
N LEU A 45 -7.73 -2.29 -19.17
CA LEU A 45 -6.68 -1.96 -20.13
C LEU A 45 -6.10 -3.21 -20.80
N THR A 46 -5.67 -3.06 -22.05
CA THR A 46 -4.93 -4.13 -22.75
C THR A 46 -3.43 -4.01 -22.53
N LYS A 47 -2.70 -5.13 -22.51
CA LYS A 47 -1.22 -5.11 -22.38
C LYS A 47 -0.53 -4.41 -23.55
N LYS A 48 -1.13 -4.43 -24.74
CA LYS A 48 -0.61 -3.70 -25.90
C LYS A 48 -0.92 -2.21 -25.76
N LYS A 49 0.07 -1.41 -25.39
CA LYS A 49 -0.05 0.05 -25.31
C LYS A 49 -0.49 0.65 -26.65
N PRO A 50 -1.58 1.44 -26.71
CA PRO A 50 -1.97 2.16 -27.92
C PRO A 50 -0.91 3.18 -28.35
N ALA A 51 -0.85 3.47 -29.65
CA ALA A 51 0.07 4.49 -30.16
C ALA A 51 -0.33 5.88 -29.66
N GLY A 52 0.66 6.71 -29.30
CA GLY A 52 0.42 8.08 -28.81
C GLY A 52 -0.14 8.18 -27.38
N VAL A 53 -0.25 7.05 -26.65
CA VAL A 53 -0.68 7.01 -25.25
C VAL A 53 0.52 6.88 -24.33
N VAL A 54 0.57 7.73 -23.31
CA VAL A 54 1.51 7.63 -22.19
C VAL A 54 0.89 6.79 -21.09
N ARG A 55 1.61 5.77 -20.61
CA ARG A 55 1.17 4.95 -19.46
C ARG A 55 1.88 5.34 -18.19
N LEU A 56 1.12 5.64 -17.15
CA LEU A 56 1.64 5.91 -15.82
C LEU A 56 1.13 4.84 -14.86
N ALA A 57 2.02 4.10 -14.22
CA ALA A 57 1.65 3.15 -13.18
C ALA A 57 1.81 3.78 -11.78
N ALA A 58 0.71 3.88 -11.05
CA ALA A 58 0.72 4.28 -9.64
C ALA A 58 0.79 3.02 -8.77
N LEU A 59 1.99 2.65 -8.32
CA LEU A 59 2.23 1.47 -7.49
C LEU A 59 2.24 1.86 -6.02
N GLY A 60 1.39 1.22 -5.23
CA GLY A 60 1.35 1.45 -3.80
C GLY A 60 0.39 0.54 -3.05
N ASP A 61 -0.06 1.01 -1.89
CA ASP A 61 -0.89 0.25 -0.97
C ASP A 61 -2.37 0.71 -0.99
N SER A 62 -3.05 0.67 0.17
CA SER A 62 -4.43 1.15 0.30
C SER A 62 -4.58 2.64 -0.02
N CYS A 63 -3.57 3.47 0.27
CA CYS A 63 -3.62 4.91 -0.01
C CYS A 63 -3.61 5.20 -1.52
N THR A 64 -3.01 4.31 -2.31
CA THR A 64 -3.05 4.34 -3.78
C THR A 64 -4.32 3.70 -4.32
N MET A 65 -4.78 2.60 -3.70
CA MET A 65 -5.96 1.87 -4.13
C MET A 65 -7.22 2.76 -4.09
N GLY A 66 -7.40 3.58 -3.06
CA GLY A 66 -8.58 4.43 -2.94
C GLY A 66 -8.51 5.46 -1.83
N CYS A 67 -9.56 6.29 -1.77
CA CYS A 67 -9.71 7.38 -0.81
C CYS A 67 -11.00 7.19 0.01
N THR A 68 -10.97 7.58 1.28
CA THR A 68 -12.12 7.41 2.18
C THR A 68 -13.25 8.36 1.81
N GLY A 69 -14.49 7.87 1.87
CA GLY A 69 -15.69 8.69 1.67
C GLY A 69 -15.94 9.10 0.22
N THR A 70 -15.25 8.51 -0.76
CA THR A 70 -15.46 8.74 -2.19
C THR A 70 -15.09 7.51 -3.01
N SER A 71 -15.69 7.37 -4.20
CA SER A 71 -15.28 6.36 -5.19
C SER A 71 -14.08 6.82 -6.03
N LYS A 72 -13.69 8.10 -5.94
CA LYS A 72 -12.52 8.62 -6.63
C LYS A 72 -11.23 8.14 -5.96
N THR A 73 -10.19 7.98 -6.78
CA THR A 73 -8.84 7.63 -6.33
C THR A 73 -7.88 8.72 -6.80
N TYR A 74 -6.80 8.99 -6.07
CA TYR A 74 -5.84 10.00 -6.52
C TYR A 74 -5.23 9.64 -7.89
N PRO A 75 -4.97 8.35 -8.25
CA PRO A 75 -4.54 8.02 -9.60
C PRO A 75 -5.60 8.34 -10.66
N GLY A 76 -6.88 8.13 -10.36
CA GLY A 76 -7.98 8.48 -11.25
C GLY A 76 -8.11 9.99 -11.46
N ILE A 77 -8.04 10.77 -10.38
CA ILE A 77 -8.06 12.25 -10.45
C ILE A 77 -6.82 12.76 -11.20
N MET A 78 -5.65 12.18 -10.95
CA MET A 78 -4.42 12.50 -11.68
C MET A 78 -4.59 12.26 -13.19
N GLN A 79 -5.23 11.16 -13.61
CA GLN A 79 -5.57 10.93 -15.01
C GLN A 79 -6.50 12.00 -15.58
N GLU A 80 -7.56 12.36 -14.84
CA GLU A 80 -8.50 13.43 -15.24
C GLU A 80 -7.75 14.74 -15.50
N ILE A 81 -6.83 15.13 -14.61
CA ILE A 81 -6.05 16.36 -14.73
C ILE A 81 -5.08 16.28 -15.92
N LEU A 82 -4.30 15.20 -16.03
CA LEU A 82 -3.32 15.03 -17.11
C LEU A 82 -3.97 15.06 -18.50
N ASN A 83 -5.16 14.48 -18.64
CA ASN A 83 -5.92 14.43 -19.89
C ASN A 83 -6.62 15.75 -20.26
N THR A 84 -6.48 16.82 -19.45
CA THR A 84 -6.82 18.18 -19.89
C THR A 84 -5.75 18.77 -20.83
N GLY A 85 -4.55 18.17 -20.85
CA GLY A 85 -3.46 18.52 -21.74
C GLY A 85 -3.63 17.96 -23.16
N ARG A 86 -2.54 17.96 -23.94
CA ARG A 86 -2.55 17.49 -25.33
C ARG A 86 -2.31 15.99 -25.45
N ALA A 87 -1.48 15.41 -24.60
CA ALA A 87 -1.23 13.97 -24.61
C ALA A 87 -2.36 13.20 -23.95
N ARG A 88 -2.52 11.94 -24.37
CA ARG A 88 -3.46 11.01 -23.76
C ARG A 88 -2.72 10.11 -22.77
N TYR A 89 -3.23 10.06 -21.55
CA TYR A 89 -2.71 9.23 -20.46
C TYR A 89 -3.66 8.07 -20.15
N GLU A 90 -3.06 6.90 -19.93
CA GLU A 90 -3.65 5.76 -19.23
C GLU A 90 -2.92 5.61 -17.88
N VAL A 91 -3.62 5.86 -16.78
CA VAL A 91 -3.10 5.70 -15.42
C VAL A 91 -3.53 4.35 -14.87
N LEU A 92 -2.58 3.47 -14.63
CA LEU A 92 -2.76 2.17 -14.03
C LEU A 92 -2.75 2.35 -12.51
N ASN A 93 -3.92 2.31 -11.86
CA ASN A 93 -3.99 2.24 -10.41
C ASN A 93 -3.56 0.83 -9.94
N ALA A 94 -2.28 0.67 -9.64
CA ALA A 94 -1.70 -0.56 -9.15
C ALA A 94 -1.68 -0.65 -7.62
N GLY A 95 -2.43 0.22 -6.92
CA GLY A 95 -2.60 0.19 -5.48
C GLY A 95 -3.36 -1.04 -4.99
N VAL A 96 -2.92 -1.61 -3.86
CA VAL A 96 -3.59 -2.75 -3.23
C VAL A 96 -3.58 -2.59 -1.72
N GLY A 97 -4.75 -2.71 -1.10
CA GLY A 97 -4.88 -2.62 0.36
C GLY A 97 -3.98 -3.61 1.10
N SER A 98 -3.34 -3.13 2.17
CA SER A 98 -2.43 -3.88 3.05
C SER A 98 -1.13 -4.40 2.40
N HIS A 99 -0.81 -4.02 1.16
CA HIS A 99 0.45 -4.39 0.53
C HIS A 99 1.64 -3.69 1.18
N SER A 100 2.69 -4.46 1.50
CA SER A 100 4.03 -3.95 1.77
C SER A 100 4.82 -3.74 0.48
N SER A 101 5.99 -3.10 0.57
CA SER A 101 6.91 -2.96 -0.57
C SER A 101 7.35 -4.29 -1.18
N TYR A 102 7.46 -5.36 -0.39
CA TYR A 102 7.80 -6.69 -0.89
C TYR A 102 6.70 -7.19 -1.85
N GLN A 103 5.44 -7.09 -1.43
CA GLN A 103 4.29 -7.48 -2.25
C GLN A 103 4.13 -6.54 -3.45
N GLY A 104 4.41 -5.24 -3.26
CA GLY A 104 4.50 -4.24 -4.31
C GLY A 104 5.52 -4.61 -5.40
N LEU A 105 6.71 -5.07 -5.01
CA LEU A 105 7.76 -5.49 -5.95
C LEU A 105 7.31 -6.69 -6.79
N GLN A 106 6.61 -7.65 -6.17
CA GLN A 106 6.04 -8.77 -6.91
C GLN A 106 4.92 -8.29 -7.87
N ARG A 107 4.05 -7.38 -7.43
CA ARG A 107 3.00 -6.82 -8.30
C ARG A 107 3.61 -6.06 -9.49
N LEU A 108 4.67 -5.27 -9.25
CA LEU A 108 5.42 -4.60 -10.30
C LEU A 108 5.90 -5.61 -11.34
N ARG A 109 6.74 -6.56 -10.93
CA ARG A 109 7.42 -7.54 -11.82
C ARG A 109 6.48 -8.28 -12.74
N HIS A 110 5.36 -8.77 -12.20
CA HIS A 110 4.56 -9.76 -12.91
C HIS A 110 3.22 -9.24 -13.43
N THR A 111 2.75 -8.10 -12.91
CA THR A 111 1.43 -7.56 -13.25
C THR A 111 1.52 -6.22 -13.93
N VAL A 112 2.35 -5.30 -13.43
CA VAL A 112 2.47 -3.94 -13.98
C VAL A 112 3.40 -3.89 -15.18
N MET A 113 4.60 -4.48 -15.10
CA MET A 113 5.60 -4.45 -16.18
C MET A 113 5.07 -4.94 -17.54
N PRO A 114 4.22 -5.98 -17.63
CA PRO A 114 3.62 -6.40 -18.90
C PRO A 114 2.80 -5.32 -19.63
N TYR A 115 2.36 -4.26 -18.93
CA TYR A 115 1.63 -3.15 -19.53
C TYR A 115 2.54 -2.04 -20.07
N ARG A 116 3.86 -2.16 -19.90
CA ARG A 116 4.88 -1.23 -20.42
C ARG A 116 4.60 0.24 -20.06
N PRO A 117 4.52 0.58 -18.76
CA PRO A 117 4.37 1.97 -18.34
C PRO A 117 5.60 2.79 -18.77
N ASP A 118 5.38 4.06 -19.09
CA ASP A 118 6.42 5.06 -19.36
C ASP A 118 6.89 5.73 -18.07
N ILE A 119 5.98 5.84 -17.10
CA ILE A 119 6.20 6.46 -15.79
C ILE A 119 5.74 5.48 -14.70
N LEU A 120 6.51 5.34 -13.64
CA LEU A 120 6.19 4.56 -12.45
C LEU A 120 6.30 5.46 -11.22
N THR A 121 5.24 5.52 -10.41
CA THR A 121 5.30 6.10 -9.06
C THR A 121 5.28 4.97 -8.04
N VAL A 122 6.10 5.08 -6.99
CA VAL A 122 6.22 4.08 -5.92
C VAL A 122 5.92 4.72 -4.57
N TYR A 123 4.83 4.29 -3.94
CA TYR A 123 4.35 4.77 -2.64
C TYR A 123 4.09 3.58 -1.71
N PHE A 124 5.01 3.34 -0.77
CA PHE A 124 4.89 2.37 0.33
C PHE A 124 5.45 2.95 1.64
N GLY A 125 5.38 2.19 2.73
CA GLY A 125 5.93 2.55 4.03
C GLY A 125 5.08 2.06 5.20
N TRP A 126 3.80 2.43 5.21
CA TRP A 126 2.88 2.13 6.31
C TRP A 126 2.79 0.64 6.64
N ASN A 127 2.61 -0.20 5.61
CA ASN A 127 2.42 -1.63 5.82
C ASN A 127 3.71 -2.40 6.13
N ASP A 128 4.86 -1.83 5.79
CA ASP A 128 6.17 -2.45 5.91
C ASP A 128 6.59 -2.56 7.37
N HIS A 129 6.37 -1.49 8.14
CA HIS A 129 6.73 -1.43 9.55
C HIS A 129 5.63 -1.93 10.51
N TRP A 130 4.61 -2.63 10.01
CA TRP A 130 3.67 -3.34 10.86
C TRP A 130 4.28 -4.63 11.42
N ILE A 131 3.85 -5.00 12.63
CA ILE A 131 4.34 -6.20 13.29
C ILE A 131 3.69 -7.44 12.69
N THR A 132 4.46 -8.51 12.60
CA THR A 132 4.02 -9.83 12.14
C THR A 132 4.76 -10.92 12.90
N ASN A 133 4.24 -12.16 12.84
CA ASN A 133 5.00 -13.32 13.30
C ASN A 133 5.97 -13.85 12.25
N VAL A 134 5.68 -13.55 10.96
CA VAL A 134 6.43 -14.03 9.79
C VAL A 134 6.59 -12.85 8.83
N PRO A 135 7.83 -12.41 8.54
CA PRO A 135 8.10 -11.38 7.54
C PRO A 135 7.52 -11.75 6.17
N ASP A 136 7.08 -10.77 5.40
CA ASP A 136 6.36 -10.98 4.14
C ASP A 136 7.21 -11.78 3.13
N LYS A 137 8.53 -11.60 3.14
CA LYS A 137 9.46 -12.35 2.27
C LYS A 137 9.53 -13.85 2.59
N GLU A 138 9.20 -14.24 3.81
CA GLU A 138 9.23 -15.62 4.29
C GLU A 138 7.87 -16.33 4.13
N VAL A 139 6.82 -15.59 3.76
CA VAL A 139 5.50 -16.16 3.51
C VAL A 139 5.56 -17.03 2.25
N ARG A 140 5.62 -18.35 2.46
CA ARG A 140 5.62 -19.33 1.37
C ARG A 140 4.30 -19.28 0.61
N LEU A 141 4.38 -18.98 -0.68
CA LEU A 141 3.24 -19.07 -1.59
C LEU A 141 2.83 -20.53 -1.75
N LYS A 142 1.54 -20.87 -1.54
CA LYS A 142 1.07 -22.23 -1.84
C LYS A 142 1.06 -22.44 -3.36
N ASN A 143 1.21 -23.70 -3.77
CA ASN A 143 1.20 -24.15 -5.17
C ASN A 143 0.04 -23.49 -5.97
N PRO A 144 0.29 -22.91 -7.16
CA PRO A 144 -0.75 -22.25 -7.98
C PRO A 144 -2.01 -23.10 -8.24
N GLN A 145 -1.87 -24.42 -8.39
CA GLN A 145 -3.01 -25.33 -8.57
C GLN A 145 -3.88 -25.40 -7.30
N VAL A 146 -3.23 -25.40 -6.12
CA VAL A 146 -3.89 -25.31 -4.82
C VAL A 146 -4.58 -23.95 -4.68
N THR A 147 -3.96 -22.85 -5.12
CA THR A 147 -4.57 -21.52 -5.10
C THR A 147 -5.84 -21.46 -5.95
N ALA A 148 -5.78 -21.96 -7.19
CA ALA A 148 -6.93 -21.99 -8.09
C ALA A 148 -8.08 -22.82 -7.51
N PHE A 149 -7.76 -23.97 -6.90
CA PHE A 149 -8.73 -24.81 -6.21
C PHE A 149 -9.36 -24.09 -5.00
N LEU A 150 -8.56 -23.43 -4.15
CA LEU A 150 -9.08 -22.66 -3.02
C LEU A 150 -9.99 -21.51 -3.48
N ASN A 151 -9.60 -20.77 -4.53
CA ASN A 151 -10.43 -19.69 -5.10
C ASN A 151 -11.76 -20.22 -5.69
N PHE A 152 -11.77 -21.45 -6.22
CA PHE A 152 -13.01 -22.10 -6.66
C PHE A 152 -13.90 -22.48 -5.47
N LEU A 153 -13.32 -23.02 -4.38
CA LEU A 153 -14.05 -23.35 -3.16
C LEU A 153 -14.66 -22.12 -2.48
N GLU A 154 -13.97 -20.98 -2.50
CA GLU A 154 -14.48 -19.70 -1.98
C GLU A 154 -15.76 -19.20 -2.68
N ARG A 155 -16.19 -19.82 -3.79
CA ARG A 155 -17.50 -19.54 -4.42
C ARG A 155 -18.68 -20.17 -3.68
N PHE A 156 -18.44 -21.12 -2.80
CA PHE A 156 -19.49 -21.86 -2.09
C PHE A 156 -19.68 -21.34 -0.67
N ARG A 157 -20.91 -20.97 -0.33
CA ARG A 157 -21.26 -20.43 1.01
C ARG A 157 -20.95 -21.38 2.16
N THR A 158 -20.99 -22.69 1.93
CA THR A 158 -20.65 -23.71 2.92
C THR A 158 -19.16 -23.72 3.23
N TYR A 159 -18.30 -23.54 2.22
CA TYR A 159 -16.86 -23.43 2.40
C TYR A 159 -16.48 -22.15 3.14
N GLN A 160 -17.11 -21.02 2.79
CA GLN A 160 -16.95 -19.75 3.52
C GLN A 160 -17.38 -19.90 4.99
N ALA A 161 -18.49 -20.59 5.27
CA ALA A 161 -18.97 -20.84 6.64
C ALA A 161 -18.03 -21.75 7.45
N TYR A 162 -17.44 -22.78 6.83
CA TYR A 162 -16.43 -23.63 7.44
C TYR A 162 -15.15 -22.84 7.79
N HIS A 163 -14.67 -22.03 6.85
CA HIS A 163 -13.51 -21.17 7.07
C HIS A 163 -13.77 -20.14 8.19
N TYR A 164 -14.98 -19.58 8.23
CA TYR A 164 -15.43 -18.70 9.31
C TYR A 164 -15.42 -19.42 10.68
N LEU A 165 -15.98 -20.63 10.77
CA LEU A 165 -16.00 -21.40 12.01
C LEU A 165 -14.59 -21.76 12.51
N ILE A 166 -13.70 -22.18 11.60
CA ILE A 166 -12.29 -22.45 11.94
C ILE A 166 -11.58 -21.17 12.40
N SER A 167 -11.87 -20.03 11.76
CA SER A 167 -11.28 -18.76 12.18
C SER A 167 -11.72 -18.35 13.58
N ARG A 168 -12.96 -18.68 14.00
CA ARG A 168 -13.42 -18.50 15.38
C ARG A 168 -12.71 -19.43 16.37
N ILE A 169 -12.50 -20.70 16.00
CA ILE A 169 -11.81 -21.67 16.85
C ILE A 169 -10.31 -21.34 16.98
N ARG A 170 -9.68 -20.85 15.91
CA ARG A 170 -8.27 -20.40 15.91
C ARG A 170 -8.08 -18.96 16.38
N GLY A 171 -9.16 -18.20 16.50
CA GLY A 171 -9.18 -16.77 16.83
C GLY A 171 -8.85 -16.46 18.28
N SER A 172 -8.85 -17.47 19.17
CA SER A 172 -8.49 -17.30 20.59
C SER A 172 -6.98 -17.41 20.90
N SER A 173 -6.09 -17.55 19.91
CA SER A 173 -4.64 -17.71 20.15
C SER A 173 -3.73 -16.76 19.35
N LYS A 174 -4.19 -15.56 19.02
CA LYS A 174 -3.36 -14.57 18.31
C LYS A 174 -3.43 -13.18 18.92
N ASN A 175 -3.15 -13.07 20.21
CA ASN A 175 -2.45 -11.89 20.68
C ASN A 175 -0.97 -12.22 20.46
N ALA A 176 -0.28 -11.45 19.62
CA ALA A 176 1.18 -11.45 19.68
C ALA A 176 1.52 -11.02 21.11
N GLU A 177 2.00 -11.94 21.93
CA GLU A 177 2.40 -11.62 23.30
C GLU A 177 3.51 -10.59 23.21
N VAL A 178 3.21 -9.35 23.61
CA VAL A 178 4.23 -8.36 23.93
C VAL A 178 4.97 -8.92 25.14
N PRO A 179 6.27 -9.26 25.05
CA PRO A 179 7.00 -9.78 26.19
C PRO A 179 6.94 -8.77 27.33
N ALA A 180 6.48 -9.20 28.50
CA ALA A 180 6.50 -8.40 29.72
C ALA A 180 7.96 -8.09 30.10
N GLY A 181 8.46 -6.92 29.67
CA GLY A 181 9.84 -6.50 29.93
C GLY A 181 10.55 -5.77 28.79
N GLY A 182 9.91 -5.53 27.64
CA GLY A 182 10.47 -4.65 26.61
C GLY A 182 10.44 -3.19 27.06
N GLU A 183 11.52 -2.68 27.63
CA GLU A 183 11.72 -1.24 27.73
C GLU A 183 11.52 -0.60 26.36
N SER A 184 10.82 0.53 26.33
CA SER A 184 10.31 1.25 25.15
C SER A 184 11.38 1.72 24.14
N GLY A 185 12.64 1.33 24.32
CA GLY A 185 13.75 1.73 23.45
C GLY A 185 14.31 0.62 22.54
N ASN A 186 13.85 -0.65 22.64
CA ASN A 186 14.44 -1.72 21.84
C ASN A 186 13.40 -2.65 21.18
N LEU A 187 13.00 -2.28 19.97
CA LEU A 187 12.07 -3.04 19.10
C LEU A 187 12.66 -4.32 18.51
N ASN A 188 13.88 -4.71 18.89
CA ASN A 188 14.59 -5.89 18.35
C ASN A 188 13.82 -7.22 18.47
N TRP A 189 12.83 -7.32 19.35
CA TRP A 189 11.98 -8.50 19.48
C TRP A 189 10.79 -8.50 18.48
N ALA A 190 10.37 -7.33 18.00
CA ALA A 190 9.22 -7.19 17.12
C ALA A 190 9.63 -7.41 15.66
N LYS A 191 9.16 -8.51 15.07
CA LYS A 191 9.37 -8.76 13.64
C LYS A 191 8.46 -7.85 12.82
N LEU A 192 9.06 -7.02 11.98
CA LEU A 192 8.33 -6.19 11.02
C LEU A 192 7.96 -7.02 9.78
N ARG A 193 6.88 -6.63 9.09
CA ARG A 193 6.48 -7.25 7.82
C ARG A 193 7.58 -7.16 6.78
N VAL A 194 8.27 -6.02 6.74
CA VAL A 194 9.47 -5.78 5.92
C VAL A 194 10.41 -4.93 6.76
N SER A 195 11.64 -5.36 7.03
CA SER A 195 12.62 -4.54 7.78
C SER A 195 13.04 -3.30 6.99
N ALA A 196 13.69 -2.32 7.61
CA ALA A 196 14.18 -1.14 6.91
C ALA A 196 15.20 -1.50 5.81
N GLU A 197 16.04 -2.49 6.05
CA GLU A 197 17.01 -3.01 5.07
C GLU A 197 16.30 -3.69 3.90
N ASP A 198 15.31 -4.55 4.17
CA ASP A 198 14.52 -5.19 3.12
C ASP A 198 13.69 -4.16 2.35
N TYR A 199 13.19 -3.12 3.02
CA TYR A 199 12.47 -2.01 2.40
C TYR A 199 13.37 -1.27 1.41
N ALA A 200 14.58 -0.89 1.84
CA ALA A 200 15.59 -0.31 0.97
C ALA A 200 15.93 -1.24 -0.22
N ALA A 201 16.10 -2.54 0.03
CA ALA A 201 16.37 -3.53 -1.02
C ALA A 201 15.21 -3.63 -2.03
N ASN A 202 13.97 -3.60 -1.56
CA ASN A 202 12.78 -3.61 -2.42
C ASN A 202 12.71 -2.35 -3.28
N LEU A 203 12.91 -1.16 -2.70
CA LEU A 203 12.94 0.10 -3.46
C LEU A 203 14.04 0.08 -4.53
N ASN A 204 15.25 -0.34 -4.17
CA ASN A 204 16.35 -0.50 -5.12
C ASN A 204 15.99 -1.46 -6.26
N ALA A 205 15.37 -2.60 -5.96
CA ALA A 205 14.94 -3.55 -6.98
C ALA A 205 13.83 -2.99 -7.90
N MET A 206 12.93 -2.13 -7.40
CA MET A 206 11.95 -1.44 -8.22
C MET A 206 12.61 -0.42 -9.16
N ILE A 207 13.60 0.33 -8.66
CA ILE A 207 14.40 1.26 -9.47
C ILE A 207 15.16 0.51 -10.55
N ASP A 208 15.82 -0.60 -10.22
CA ASP A 208 16.57 -1.41 -11.19
C ASP A 208 15.66 -1.90 -12.33
N LEU A 209 14.46 -2.37 -12.00
CA LEU A 209 13.48 -2.80 -13.00
C LEU A 209 13.02 -1.67 -13.90
N ALA A 210 12.75 -0.49 -13.32
CA ALA A 210 12.33 0.67 -14.08
C ALA A 210 13.44 1.15 -15.02
N GLN A 211 14.66 1.33 -14.50
CA GLN A 211 15.81 1.81 -15.26
C GLN A 211 16.19 0.84 -16.40
N LYS A 212 16.16 -0.47 -16.13
CA LYS A 212 16.43 -1.49 -17.14
C LYS A 212 15.51 -1.39 -18.36
N GLU A 213 14.25 -1.03 -18.14
CA GLU A 213 13.22 -0.93 -19.18
C GLU A 213 13.01 0.51 -19.67
N GLY A 214 13.86 1.46 -19.25
CA GLY A 214 13.77 2.87 -19.64
C GLY A 214 12.55 3.61 -19.07
N ILE A 215 11.97 3.11 -17.98
CA ILE A 215 10.79 3.67 -17.32
C ILE A 215 11.23 4.79 -16.37
N LYS A 216 10.60 5.95 -16.47
CA LYS A 216 10.83 7.08 -15.55
C LYS A 216 10.22 6.73 -14.18
N ILE A 217 11.02 6.77 -13.11
CA ILE A 217 10.58 6.36 -11.77
C ILE A 217 10.60 7.52 -10.77
N LEU A 218 9.50 7.70 -10.04
CA LEU A 218 9.33 8.68 -8.97
C LEU A 218 9.07 7.95 -7.64
N LEU A 219 9.94 8.15 -6.65
CA LEU A 219 9.69 7.67 -5.29
C LEU A 219 8.82 8.68 -4.52
N VAL A 220 8.01 8.18 -3.59
CA VAL A 220 7.04 9.00 -2.85
C VAL A 220 7.12 8.64 -1.37
N THR A 221 7.27 9.64 -0.49
CA THR A 221 7.19 9.41 0.95
C THR A 221 5.74 9.20 1.38
N ALA A 222 5.49 8.36 2.38
CA ALA A 222 4.17 8.09 2.92
C ALA A 222 3.82 9.17 3.97
N PRO A 223 3.00 10.18 3.68
CA PRO A 223 2.68 11.22 4.66
C PRO A 223 1.71 10.70 5.73
N TYR A 224 1.58 11.46 6.82
CA TYR A 224 0.64 11.17 7.90
C TYR A 224 0.23 12.39 8.70
N ASP A 225 -0.86 12.27 9.43
CA ASP A 225 -1.33 13.30 10.35
C ASP A 225 -0.56 13.24 11.68
N ALA A 226 0.55 13.96 11.78
CA ALA A 226 1.34 14.00 13.00
C ALA A 226 0.58 14.53 14.23
N ALA A 227 -0.58 15.18 14.09
CA ALA A 227 -1.38 15.71 15.20
C ALA A 227 -2.55 14.76 15.58
N GLY A 228 -3.26 14.22 14.59
CA GLY A 228 -4.46 13.40 14.77
C GLY A 228 -4.26 11.88 14.73
N PHE A 229 -3.06 11.39 14.39
CA PHE A 229 -2.79 9.96 14.23
C PHE A 229 -2.98 9.16 15.54
N GLN A 230 -3.80 8.09 15.44
CA GLN A 230 -4.11 7.19 16.56
C GLN A 230 -3.38 5.84 16.37
N PRO A 231 -2.81 5.24 17.42
CA PRO A 231 -2.17 3.93 17.33
C PRO A 231 -3.19 2.87 16.89
N PHE A 232 -2.84 2.10 15.86
CA PHE A 232 -3.64 0.98 15.41
C PHE A 232 -3.43 -0.24 16.31
N SER A 233 -4.44 -1.11 16.40
CA SER A 233 -4.34 -2.38 17.13
C SER A 233 -3.19 -3.30 16.66
N ASN A 234 -2.72 -3.11 15.42
CA ASN A 234 -1.58 -3.84 14.85
C ASN A 234 -0.21 -3.29 15.25
N PHE A 235 -0.16 -2.19 15.99
CA PHE A 235 1.05 -1.61 16.55
C PHE A 235 0.80 -1.36 18.05
N PRO A 236 1.07 -2.37 18.92
CA PRO A 236 0.73 -2.35 20.33
C PRO A 236 1.66 -1.45 21.17
N PHE A 237 2.35 -0.51 20.54
CA PHE A 237 3.32 0.39 21.18
C PHE A 237 2.76 1.82 21.24
N PRO A 238 3.37 2.69 22.07
CA PRO A 238 3.03 4.10 22.11
C PRO A 238 3.15 4.76 20.74
N ARG A 239 2.38 5.84 20.55
CA ARG A 239 2.37 6.64 19.32
C ARG A 239 3.76 7.13 18.94
N GLU A 240 4.56 7.53 19.92
CA GLU A 240 5.90 8.09 19.72
C GLU A 240 6.83 7.08 19.05
N ALA A 241 6.79 5.81 19.50
CA ALA A 241 7.56 4.74 18.88
C ALA A 241 7.08 4.45 17.45
N LEU A 242 5.78 4.59 17.17
CA LEU A 242 5.25 4.43 15.82
C LEU A 242 5.73 5.55 14.90
N VAL A 243 5.71 6.79 15.38
CA VAL A 243 6.23 7.94 14.65
C VAL A 243 7.72 7.75 14.36
N GLU A 244 8.53 7.38 15.35
CA GLU A 244 9.96 7.14 15.18
C GLU A 244 10.24 6.06 14.12
N VAL A 245 9.53 4.94 14.21
CA VAL A 245 9.63 3.85 13.23
C VAL A 245 9.22 4.34 11.84
N HIS A 246 8.12 5.07 11.73
CA HIS A 246 7.64 5.55 10.44
C HIS A 246 8.63 6.57 9.81
N GLU A 247 9.15 7.50 10.60
CA GLU A 247 10.18 8.46 10.17
C GLU A 247 11.44 7.77 9.64
N ASN A 248 11.85 6.64 10.24
CA ASN A 248 12.93 5.83 9.69
C ASN A 248 12.63 5.36 8.25
N TYR A 249 11.41 4.91 7.96
CA TYR A 249 11.01 4.49 6.61
C TYR A 249 10.94 5.67 5.63
N LEU A 250 10.49 6.84 6.07
CA LEU A 250 10.55 8.07 5.26
C LEU A 250 11.98 8.41 4.88
N ASN A 251 12.92 8.30 5.83
CA ASN A 251 14.33 8.53 5.60
C ASN A 251 14.94 7.48 4.66
N VAL A 252 14.53 6.21 4.72
CA VAL A 252 14.94 5.20 3.74
C VAL A 252 14.53 5.60 2.32
N VAL A 253 13.32 6.13 2.11
CA VAL A 253 12.89 6.63 0.78
C VAL A 253 13.78 7.78 0.32
N ARG A 254 13.98 8.79 1.17
CA ARG A 254 14.82 9.97 0.88
C ARG A 254 16.26 9.60 0.53
N LEU A 255 16.88 8.75 1.35
CA LEU A 255 18.25 8.28 1.16
C LEU A 255 18.37 7.43 -0.10
N THR A 256 17.43 6.52 -0.35
CA THR A 256 17.42 5.69 -1.56
C THR A 256 17.29 6.56 -2.80
N ALA A 257 16.39 7.55 -2.80
CA ALA A 257 16.23 8.49 -3.91
C ALA A 257 17.53 9.23 -4.22
N ALA A 258 18.18 9.79 -3.19
CA ALA A 258 19.44 10.52 -3.31
C ALA A 258 20.58 9.62 -3.83
N LEU A 259 20.81 8.46 -3.20
CA LEU A 259 21.89 7.53 -3.58
C LEU A 259 21.71 6.98 -5.00
N ARG A 260 20.47 6.79 -5.45
CA ARG A 260 20.14 6.28 -6.78
C ARG A 260 19.92 7.37 -7.82
N SER A 261 20.01 8.65 -7.41
CA SER A 261 19.76 9.81 -8.26
C SER A 261 18.42 9.73 -9.00
N VAL A 262 17.38 9.27 -8.31
CA VAL A 262 16.00 9.26 -8.83
C VAL A 262 15.17 10.36 -8.15
N PRO A 263 14.20 10.97 -8.84
CA PRO A 263 13.39 12.01 -8.24
C PRO A 263 12.50 11.48 -7.12
N ILE A 264 12.16 12.38 -6.19
CA ILE A 264 11.28 12.13 -5.06
C ILE A 264 10.16 13.17 -5.01
N LEU A 265 8.96 12.73 -4.65
CA LEU A 265 7.86 13.57 -4.18
C LEU A 265 7.77 13.38 -2.65
N ASP A 266 8.31 14.32 -1.89
CA ASP A 266 8.35 14.22 -0.43
C ASP A 266 7.04 14.75 0.19
N LEU A 267 5.94 14.01 -0.03
CA LEU A 267 4.63 14.35 0.51
C LEU A 267 4.63 14.51 2.03
N ALA A 268 5.41 13.69 2.74
CA ALA A 268 5.53 13.78 4.19
C ALA A 268 6.05 15.17 4.60
N GLN A 269 7.14 15.65 3.98
CA GLN A 269 7.65 16.99 4.24
C GLN A 269 6.65 18.09 3.85
N GLU A 270 6.03 18.01 2.67
CA GLU A 270 5.07 19.00 2.19
C GLU A 270 3.87 19.13 3.12
N ILE A 271 3.33 18.01 3.59
CA ILE A 271 2.15 18.00 4.46
C ILE A 271 2.49 18.46 5.88
N THR A 272 3.67 18.09 6.41
CA THR A 272 4.13 18.60 7.72
C THR A 272 4.32 20.12 7.73
N GLN A 273 4.63 20.73 6.58
CA GLN A 273 4.72 22.20 6.46
C GLN A 273 3.36 22.90 6.49
N GLY A 274 2.28 22.13 6.41
CA GLY A 274 0.90 22.61 6.52
C GLY A 274 0.17 22.61 5.18
N THR A 275 -1.10 22.24 5.23
CA THR A 275 -2.01 22.26 4.08
C THR A 275 -3.21 23.17 4.35
N PRO A 276 -3.85 23.74 3.31
CA PRO A 276 -5.03 24.58 3.49
C PRO A 276 -6.21 23.90 4.19
N GLU A 277 -6.35 22.59 4.00
CA GLU A 277 -7.41 21.77 4.57
C GLU A 277 -6.83 20.45 5.10
N PRO A 278 -7.53 19.73 5.99
CA PRO A 278 -7.12 18.40 6.44
C PRO A 278 -7.00 17.42 5.25
N VAL A 279 -5.86 16.75 5.14
CA VAL A 279 -5.59 15.76 4.07
C VAL A 279 -6.19 14.39 4.41
N PHE A 280 -6.16 14.01 5.68
CA PHE A 280 -6.43 12.66 6.12
C PHE A 280 -7.86 12.48 6.62
N SER A 281 -8.27 11.21 6.64
CA SER A 281 -9.43 10.73 7.38
C SER A 281 -9.09 10.65 8.86
N GLN A 282 -10.06 10.24 9.68
CA GLN A 282 -9.90 10.11 11.13
C GLN A 282 -8.75 9.19 11.57
N ASP A 283 -8.28 8.31 10.68
CA ASP A 283 -7.20 7.37 10.97
C ASP A 283 -5.79 7.94 10.78
N GLY A 284 -5.67 9.17 10.24
CA GLY A 284 -4.40 9.86 10.03
C GLY A 284 -3.49 9.25 8.95
N ILE A 285 -3.96 8.26 8.18
CA ILE A 285 -3.22 7.59 7.10
C ILE A 285 -3.94 7.77 5.76
N HIS A 286 -5.24 7.43 5.70
CA HIS A 286 -5.96 7.38 4.45
C HIS A 286 -6.52 8.75 4.08
N PHE A 287 -6.41 9.11 2.80
CA PHE A 287 -6.85 10.41 2.33
C PHE A 287 -8.37 10.55 2.36
N ASN A 288 -8.84 11.68 2.86
CA ASN A 288 -10.24 12.09 2.70
C ASN A 288 -10.46 12.62 1.25
N PRO A 289 -11.69 12.99 0.84
CA PRO A 289 -11.94 13.43 -0.54
C PRO A 289 -11.12 14.65 -0.98
N TRP A 290 -10.87 15.60 -0.07
CA TRP A 290 -10.05 16.78 -0.37
C TRP A 290 -8.57 16.39 -0.50
N GLY A 291 -8.04 15.61 0.46
CA GLY A 291 -6.68 15.08 0.41
C GLY A 291 -6.44 14.26 -0.85
N CYS A 292 -7.42 13.45 -1.27
CA CYS A 292 -7.34 12.66 -2.50
C CYS A 292 -7.07 13.51 -3.73
N ARG A 293 -7.74 14.67 -3.84
CA ARG A 293 -7.51 15.64 -4.92
C ARG A 293 -6.17 16.35 -4.75
N TYR A 294 -5.87 16.84 -3.54
CA TYR A 294 -4.62 17.52 -3.25
C TYR A 294 -3.41 16.67 -3.64
N ILE A 295 -3.38 15.40 -3.24
CA ILE A 295 -2.31 14.45 -3.59
C ILE A 295 -2.20 14.28 -5.12
N ALA A 296 -3.31 14.14 -5.84
CA ALA A 296 -3.30 14.05 -7.29
C ALA A 296 -2.67 15.29 -7.95
N GLU A 297 -3.01 16.49 -7.45
CA GLU A 297 -2.45 17.76 -7.93
C GLU A 297 -0.95 17.87 -7.63
N ARG A 298 -0.48 17.40 -6.47
CA ARG A 298 0.96 17.34 -6.13
C ARG A 298 1.71 16.40 -7.07
N PHE A 299 1.16 15.23 -7.39
CA PHE A 299 1.76 14.35 -8.40
C PHE A 299 1.86 15.02 -9.77
N VAL A 300 0.78 15.65 -10.27
CA VAL A 300 0.80 16.31 -11.58
C VAL A 300 1.79 17.48 -11.61
N SER A 301 1.85 18.30 -10.55
CA SER A 301 2.85 19.36 -10.40
C SER A 301 4.25 18.78 -10.51
N LYS A 302 4.53 17.71 -9.76
CA LYS A 302 5.86 17.10 -9.73
C LYS A 302 6.27 16.51 -11.07
N LEU A 303 5.35 15.82 -11.75
CA LEU A 303 5.61 15.28 -13.08
C LEU A 303 5.88 16.39 -14.10
N SER A 304 5.22 17.54 -13.96
CA SER A 304 5.43 18.70 -14.84
C SER A 304 6.77 19.39 -14.57
N GLU A 305 7.15 19.57 -13.31
CA GLU A 305 8.47 20.07 -12.90
C GLU A 305 9.61 19.21 -13.46
N LEU A 306 9.41 17.89 -13.52
CA LEU A 306 10.38 16.95 -14.07
C LEU A 306 10.38 16.91 -15.62
N GLY A 307 9.47 17.62 -16.29
CA GLY A 307 9.30 17.57 -17.74
C GLY A 307 8.81 16.20 -18.23
N TRP A 308 8.02 15.50 -17.41
CA TRP A 308 7.49 14.18 -17.74
C TRP A 308 6.06 14.23 -18.28
N THR A 309 5.40 15.37 -18.16
CA THR A 309 4.15 15.66 -18.86
C THR A 309 4.45 16.18 -20.28
N VAL A 310 3.56 15.86 -21.22
CA VAL A 310 3.66 16.14 -22.67
C VAL A 310 2.32 16.66 -23.19
#